data_AF-A0A497M0E7-F1
#
_entry.id   AF-A0A497M0E7-F1
#
_cell.length_a   1.000
_cell.length_b   1.000
_cell.length_c   1.000
_cell.angle_alpha   90.00
_cell.angle_beta   90.00
_cell.angle_gamma   90.00
#
_symmetry.space_group_name_H-M   'P 1'
#
loop_
_entity.id
_entity.type
_entity.pdbx_description
1 polymer ?
#
loop_
_entity_poly.entity_id
_entity_poly.type
_entity_poly.pdbx_seq_one_letter_code
_entity_poly.pdbx_strand_id
1 'polypeptide(L)'
;LTKKQTEVLSIEKLYDKKISKTKEVLSKRAERIRSHFDKKIMDIGRELDKKIQELHKEHLRLQSRREELLETRAEYATKLKSLDKKKDSEDILALQESISEIDEKIGRLEDRVEEVAQKVDEISKKKRLEISRLSIECRNKIGEVMGKLDELEAEFKAKIKMREESVRSLQELTDIISSKINSLLDLKKKALTEFEELGIEIKTRRITVVYVPFYIICFRRKSERRYVTIPTSMVESMGGLTKVKSLIGLSDVKSLLKPFPHIEELVNEFTLLLEENPVFEAEIAEAGSKLNILKSKSLRKSIKEGLKKLCDEEWFSENELSLLYRILGKYGD
;
A
#
# COMPACT_ATOMS: atom_id res chain seq x y z
N LEU A 1 3.86 -3.54 5.96
CA LEU A 1 2.47 -3.06 5.75
C LEU A 1 1.66 -3.00 7.06
N THR A 2 1.47 -4.11 7.77
CA THR A 2 0.73 -4.21 9.04
C THR A 2 1.19 -3.21 10.11
N LYS A 3 2.50 -2.97 10.24
CA LYS A 3 3.05 -1.94 11.13
C LYS A 3 2.58 -0.51 10.79
N LYS A 4 2.41 -0.20 9.51
CA LYS A 4 1.96 1.13 9.05
C LYS A 4 0.44 1.30 9.21
N GLN A 5 -0.33 0.24 8.97
CA GLN A 5 -1.78 0.23 9.23
C GLN A 5 -2.10 0.41 10.72
N THR A 6 -1.36 -0.28 11.60
CA THR A 6 -1.49 -0.10 13.05
C THR A 6 -1.04 1.29 13.51
N GLU A 7 -0.03 1.88 12.86
CA GLU A 7 0.37 3.27 13.10
C GLU A 7 -0.77 4.27 12.79
N VAL A 8 -1.49 4.10 11.69
CA VAL A 8 -2.66 4.95 11.33
C VAL A 8 -3.74 4.87 12.41
N LEU A 9 -4.17 3.66 12.80
CA LEU A 9 -5.18 3.45 13.85
C LEU A 9 -4.75 4.05 15.20
N SER A 10 -3.46 3.97 15.54
CA SER A 10 -2.94 4.56 16.77
C SER A 10 -3.02 6.09 16.76
N ILE A 11 -2.81 6.71 15.60
CA ILE A 11 -2.82 8.16 15.42
C ILE A 11 -4.25 8.69 15.44
N GLU A 12 -5.19 7.98 14.81
CA GLU A 12 -6.62 8.29 14.90
C GLU A 12 -7.07 8.40 16.35
N LYS A 13 -6.79 7.37 17.16
CA LYS A 13 -7.12 7.37 18.60
C LYS A 13 -6.49 8.54 19.36
N LEU A 14 -5.25 8.91 19.02
CA LEU A 14 -4.57 10.05 19.64
C LEU A 14 -5.22 11.38 19.24
N TYR A 15 -5.62 11.52 17.99
CA TYR A 15 -6.29 12.70 17.47
C TYR A 15 -7.70 12.83 18.03
N ASP A 16 -8.47 11.74 18.10
CA ASP A 16 -9.80 11.71 18.74
C ASP A 16 -9.72 12.17 20.19
N LYS A 17 -8.73 11.68 20.93
CA LYS A 17 -8.50 12.09 22.32
C LYS A 17 -8.15 13.57 22.43
N LYS A 18 -7.35 14.11 21.50
CA LYS A 18 -7.02 15.54 21.46
C LYS A 18 -8.24 16.39 21.10
N ILE A 19 -9.00 16.01 20.07
CA ILE A 19 -10.24 16.68 19.67
C ILE A 19 -11.21 16.72 20.85
N SER A 20 -11.43 15.59 21.52
CA SER A 20 -12.32 15.50 22.68
C SER A 20 -11.92 16.46 23.80
N LYS A 21 -10.63 16.49 24.16
CA LYS A 21 -10.11 17.42 25.17
C LYS A 21 -10.26 18.88 24.76
N THR A 22 -9.87 19.22 23.53
CA THR A 22 -9.97 20.58 23.00
C THR A 22 -11.42 21.03 22.94
N LYS A 23 -12.32 20.17 22.47
CA LYS A 23 -13.76 20.40 22.44
C LYS A 23 -14.31 20.71 23.83
N GLU A 24 -13.94 19.95 24.85
CA GLU A 24 -14.38 20.23 26.22
C GLU A 24 -13.95 21.62 26.70
N VAL A 25 -12.68 21.99 26.47
CA VAL A 25 -12.14 23.30 26.86
C VAL A 25 -12.83 24.44 26.11
N LEU A 26 -13.01 24.30 24.79
CA LEU A 26 -13.63 25.31 23.95
C LEU A 26 -15.13 25.44 24.23
N SER A 27 -15.84 24.34 24.48
CA SER A 27 -17.25 24.37 24.89
C SER A 27 -17.45 25.12 26.21
N LYS A 28 -16.62 24.85 27.23
CA LYS A 28 -16.65 25.60 28.50
C LYS A 28 -16.40 27.10 28.28
N ARG A 29 -15.51 27.45 27.34
CA ARG A 29 -15.25 28.85 26.98
C ARG A 29 -16.46 29.46 26.25
N ALA A 30 -17.08 28.75 25.33
CA ALA A 30 -18.28 29.19 24.62
C ALA A 30 -19.47 29.41 25.57
N GLU A 31 -19.63 28.55 26.58
CA GLU A 31 -20.64 28.72 27.64
C GLU A 31 -20.39 29.98 28.48
N ARG A 32 -19.14 30.26 28.85
CA ARG A 32 -18.79 31.50 29.57
C ARG A 32 -19.11 32.74 28.74
N ILE A 33 -18.81 32.70 27.44
CA ILE A 33 -19.15 33.79 26.51
C ILE A 33 -20.67 33.98 26.48
N ARG A 34 -21.41 32.89 26.29
CA ARG A 34 -22.88 32.91 26.26
C ARG A 34 -23.47 33.51 27.52
N SER A 35 -23.06 33.02 28.69
CA SER A 35 -23.53 33.52 29.99
C SER A 35 -23.25 35.02 30.18
N HIS A 36 -22.08 35.49 29.75
CA HIS A 36 -21.74 36.91 29.81
C HIS A 36 -22.64 37.78 28.91
N PHE A 37 -22.93 37.33 27.68
CA PHE A 37 -23.83 38.05 26.78
C PHE A 37 -25.29 37.98 27.23
N ASP A 38 -25.75 36.83 27.75
CA ASP A 38 -27.09 36.67 28.30
C ASP A 38 -27.31 37.65 29.46
N LYS A 39 -26.31 37.80 30.35
CA LYS A 39 -26.35 38.78 31.44
C LYS A 39 -26.45 40.21 30.92
N LYS A 40 -25.66 40.58 29.91
CA LYS A 40 -25.74 41.90 29.26
C LYS A 40 -27.11 42.16 28.64
N ILE A 41 -27.67 41.18 27.94
CA ILE A 41 -29.00 41.27 27.33
C ILE A 41 -30.07 41.46 28.42
N MET A 42 -29.97 40.72 29.52
CA MET A 42 -30.88 40.88 30.67
C MET A 42 -30.79 42.27 31.30
N ASP A 43 -29.58 42.79 31.52
CA ASP A 43 -29.38 44.09 32.16
C ASP A 43 -29.92 45.23 31.29
N ILE A 44 -29.61 45.23 29.98
CA ILE A 44 -30.17 46.21 29.02
C ILE A 44 -31.69 46.06 28.90
N GLY A 45 -32.17 44.82 28.81
CA GLY A 45 -33.61 44.53 28.75
C GLY A 45 -34.34 45.12 29.95
N ARG A 46 -33.81 44.90 31.16
CA ARG A 46 -34.38 45.42 32.41
C ARG A 46 -34.35 46.96 32.46
N GLU A 47 -33.29 47.60 31.99
CA GLU A 47 -33.20 49.07 31.98
C GLU A 47 -34.24 49.68 31.03
N LEU A 48 -34.38 49.14 29.83
CA LEU A 48 -35.34 49.64 28.85
C LEU A 48 -36.78 49.32 29.23
N ASP A 49 -37.04 48.16 29.84
CA ASP A 49 -38.37 47.80 30.34
C ASP A 49 -38.83 48.72 31.48
N LYS A 50 -37.92 49.16 32.36
CA LYS A 50 -38.24 50.16 33.39
C LYS A 50 -38.70 51.48 32.77
N LYS A 51 -38.00 51.97 31.74
CA LYS A 51 -38.38 53.20 31.03
C LYS A 51 -39.74 53.07 30.35
N ILE A 52 -40.01 51.92 29.73
CA ILE A 52 -41.33 51.63 29.14
C ILE A 52 -42.42 51.59 30.21
N GLN A 53 -42.16 51.02 31.39
CA GLN A 53 -43.13 51.00 32.49
C GLN A 53 -43.41 52.40 33.05
N GLU A 54 -42.40 53.26 33.16
CA GLU A 54 -42.56 54.66 33.58
C GLU A 54 -43.45 55.43 32.59
N LEU A 55 -43.20 55.29 31.28
CA LEU A 55 -44.02 55.90 30.24
C LEU A 55 -45.46 55.36 30.21
N HIS A 56 -45.66 54.06 30.45
CA HIS A 56 -47.03 53.52 30.59
C HIS A 56 -47.79 54.11 31.77
N LYS A 57 -47.11 54.33 32.91
CA LYS A 57 -47.75 55.01 34.07
C LYS A 57 -48.10 56.45 33.74
N GLU A 58 -47.25 57.15 32.99
CA GLU A 58 -47.55 58.49 32.50
C GLU A 58 -48.76 58.50 31.56
N HIS A 59 -48.77 57.60 30.56
CA HIS A 59 -49.90 57.43 29.64
C HIS A 59 -51.22 57.23 30.39
N LEU A 60 -51.26 56.34 31.38
CA LEU A 60 -52.46 56.10 32.19
C LEU A 60 -52.91 57.37 32.94
N ARG A 61 -51.98 58.14 33.51
CA ARG A 61 -52.30 59.41 34.18
C ARG A 61 -52.88 60.45 33.22
N LEU A 62 -52.29 60.57 32.02
CA LEU A 62 -52.79 61.48 30.98
C LEU A 62 -54.18 61.08 30.53
N GLN A 63 -54.42 59.77 30.38
CA GLN A 63 -55.72 59.24 29.99
C GLN A 63 -56.80 59.48 31.06
N SER A 64 -56.53 59.21 32.34
CA SER A 64 -57.48 59.52 33.42
C SER A 64 -57.79 61.01 33.49
N ARG A 65 -56.78 61.87 33.31
CA ARG A 65 -57.00 63.32 33.27
C ARG A 65 -57.85 63.77 32.08
N ARG A 66 -57.70 63.10 30.93
CA ARG A 66 -58.55 63.34 29.76
C ARG A 66 -60.00 62.94 30.04
N GLU A 67 -60.22 61.79 30.68
CA GLU A 67 -61.56 61.31 31.06
C GLU A 67 -62.26 62.28 32.02
N GLU A 68 -61.56 62.79 33.04
CA GLU A 68 -62.09 63.85 33.93
C GLU A 68 -62.49 65.12 33.17
N LEU A 69 -61.67 65.56 32.21
CA LEU A 69 -61.98 66.74 31.39
C LEU A 69 -63.18 66.50 30.45
N LEU A 70 -63.34 65.29 29.93
CA LEU A 70 -64.49 64.91 29.10
C LEU A 70 -65.79 64.89 29.93
N GLU A 71 -65.73 64.43 31.18
CA GLU A 71 -66.88 64.44 32.09
C GLU A 71 -67.29 65.88 32.45
N THR A 72 -66.34 66.73 32.86
CA THR A 72 -66.61 68.16 33.12
C THR A 72 -67.12 68.91 31.90
N ARG A 73 -66.60 68.61 30.70
CA ARG A 73 -67.14 69.13 29.43
C ARG A 73 -68.59 68.71 29.21
N ALA A 74 -68.92 67.44 29.49
CA ALA A 74 -70.28 66.93 29.36
C ALA A 74 -71.25 67.64 30.33
N GLU A 75 -70.80 67.92 31.56
CA GLU A 75 -71.57 68.71 32.54
C GLU A 75 -71.81 70.15 32.09
N TYR A 76 -70.82 70.83 31.51
CA TYR A 76 -71.02 72.18 30.96
C TYR A 76 -71.94 72.15 29.72
N ALA A 77 -71.83 71.12 28.89
CA ALA A 77 -72.70 70.94 27.72
C ALA A 77 -74.17 70.65 28.12
N THR A 78 -74.42 69.96 29.23
CA THR A 78 -75.79 69.74 29.74
C THR A 78 -76.38 71.02 30.35
N LYS A 79 -75.58 71.78 31.12
CA LYS A 79 -75.98 73.12 31.64
C LYS A 79 -76.30 74.09 30.51
N LEU A 80 -75.50 74.12 29.45
CA LEU A 80 -75.74 74.94 28.26
C LEU A 80 -77.07 74.58 27.57
N LYS A 81 -77.46 73.30 27.56
CA LYS A 81 -78.74 72.85 26.99
C LYS A 81 -79.97 73.23 27.83
N SER A 82 -79.81 73.49 29.12
CA SER A 82 -80.91 73.85 30.04
C SER A 82 -81.21 75.34 30.17
N LEU A 83 -80.40 76.22 29.57
CA LEU A 83 -80.55 77.69 29.65
C LEU A 83 -81.49 78.23 28.56
N ASP A 84 -82.24 79.31 28.86
CA ASP A 84 -83.15 79.95 27.91
C ASP A 84 -82.42 81.05 27.12
N LYS A 85 -82.32 80.86 25.80
CA LYS A 85 -81.54 81.68 24.86
C LYS A 85 -81.90 83.17 24.86
N LYS A 86 -83.06 83.55 25.40
CA LYS A 86 -83.53 84.95 25.43
C LYS A 86 -83.19 85.71 26.71
N LYS A 87 -82.84 85.02 27.81
CA LYS A 87 -82.65 85.64 29.13
C LYS A 87 -81.19 85.60 29.60
N ASP A 88 -80.44 84.59 29.17
CA ASP A 88 -79.14 84.24 29.76
C ASP A 88 -77.98 84.34 28.73
N SER A 89 -77.96 85.41 27.92
CA SER A 89 -77.02 85.55 26.79
C SER A 89 -75.54 85.60 27.20
N GLU A 90 -75.23 86.23 28.34
CA GLU A 90 -73.85 86.29 28.87
C GLU A 90 -73.41 84.93 29.43
N ASP A 91 -74.28 84.23 30.15
CA ASP A 91 -74.00 82.90 30.72
C ASP A 91 -73.78 81.85 29.63
N ILE A 92 -74.50 81.95 28.50
CA ILE A 92 -74.30 81.10 27.32
C ILE A 92 -72.90 81.31 26.72
N LEU A 93 -72.46 82.57 26.58
CA LEU A 93 -71.14 82.89 26.04
C LEU A 93 -70.02 82.41 26.97
N ALA A 94 -70.14 82.62 28.28
CA ALA A 94 -69.16 82.16 29.27
C ALA A 94 -69.04 80.62 29.32
N LEU A 95 -70.15 79.89 29.17
CA LEU A 95 -70.14 78.42 29.07
C LEU A 95 -69.53 77.92 27.75
N GLN A 96 -69.78 78.61 26.64
CA GLN A 96 -69.14 78.29 25.35
C GLN A 96 -67.62 78.50 25.39
N GLU A 97 -67.17 79.60 25.98
CA GLU A 97 -65.75 79.87 26.20
C GLU A 97 -65.11 78.81 27.09
N SER A 98 -65.76 78.44 28.20
CA SER A 98 -65.31 77.38 29.12
C SER A 98 -65.21 76.01 28.43
N ILE A 99 -66.19 75.66 27.57
CA ILE A 99 -66.13 74.42 26.78
C ILE A 99 -64.95 74.47 25.79
N SER A 100 -64.75 75.62 25.14
CA SER A 100 -63.64 75.78 24.19
C SER A 100 -62.27 75.64 24.87
N GLU A 101 -62.10 76.20 26.07
CA GLU A 101 -60.89 76.01 26.86
C GLU A 101 -60.64 74.55 27.24
N ILE A 102 -61.70 73.81 27.57
CA ILE A 102 -61.61 72.38 27.90
C ILE A 102 -61.24 71.57 26.65
N ASP A 103 -61.83 71.89 25.50
CA ASP A 103 -61.49 71.27 24.22
C ASP A 103 -60.02 71.49 23.86
N GLU A 104 -59.47 72.69 24.06
CA GLU A 104 -58.03 72.91 23.90
C GLU A 104 -57.18 72.11 24.89
N LYS A 105 -57.61 72.01 26.16
CA LYS A 105 -56.90 71.21 27.19
C LYS A 105 -56.92 69.72 26.82
N ILE A 106 -58.02 69.21 26.26
CA ILE A 106 -58.14 67.84 25.76
C ILE A 106 -57.18 67.64 24.57
N GLY A 107 -57.20 68.53 23.58
CA GLY A 107 -56.30 68.45 22.42
C GLY A 107 -54.82 68.41 22.84
N ARG A 108 -54.40 69.28 23.75
CA ARG A 108 -53.03 69.26 24.31
C ARG A 108 -52.69 67.96 25.06
N LEU A 109 -53.67 67.30 25.68
CA LEU A 109 -53.45 66.01 26.32
C LEU A 109 -53.36 64.87 25.31
N GLU A 110 -54.14 64.92 24.23
CA GLU A 110 -54.09 63.95 23.14
C GLU A 110 -52.74 63.99 22.42
N ASP A 111 -52.23 65.19 22.10
CA ASP A 111 -50.88 65.37 21.56
C ASP A 111 -49.83 64.73 22.47
N ARG A 112 -49.96 64.94 23.78
CA ARG A 112 -49.01 64.41 24.78
C ARG A 112 -49.11 62.89 24.94
N VAL A 113 -50.31 62.32 24.79
CA VAL A 113 -50.52 60.86 24.76
C VAL A 113 -49.84 60.25 23.53
N GLU A 114 -50.00 60.88 22.36
CA GLU A 114 -49.36 60.44 21.12
C GLU A 114 -47.83 60.52 21.23
N GLU A 115 -47.27 61.60 21.80
CA GLU A 115 -45.83 61.70 22.06
C GLU A 115 -45.30 60.58 22.97
N VAL A 116 -46.04 60.22 24.02
CA VAL A 116 -45.66 59.12 24.93
C VAL A 116 -45.71 57.78 24.19
N ALA A 117 -46.72 57.56 23.34
CA ALA A 117 -46.83 56.36 22.52
C ALA A 117 -45.64 56.22 21.54
N GLN A 118 -45.25 57.31 20.89
CA GLN A 118 -44.09 57.34 19.99
C GLN A 118 -42.79 57.02 20.73
N LYS A 119 -42.57 57.62 21.91
CA LYS A 119 -41.40 57.32 22.76
C LYS A 119 -41.35 55.84 23.18
N VAL A 120 -42.50 55.23 23.49
CA VAL A 120 -42.57 53.80 23.83
C VAL A 120 -42.18 52.94 22.62
N ASP A 121 -42.64 53.26 21.42
CA ASP A 121 -42.28 52.53 20.20
C ASP A 121 -40.77 52.68 19.87
N GLU A 122 -40.22 53.89 19.98
CA GLU A 122 -38.79 54.15 19.77
C GLU A 122 -37.90 53.36 20.74
N ILE A 123 -38.23 53.36 22.04
CA ILE A 123 -37.50 52.59 23.05
C ILE A 123 -37.63 51.09 22.77
N SER A 124 -38.80 50.64 22.34
CA SER A 124 -39.06 49.23 21.99
C SER A 124 -38.27 48.79 20.74
N LYS A 125 -38.16 49.66 19.72
CA LYS A 125 -37.28 49.44 18.56
C LYS A 125 -35.82 49.39 18.97
N LYS A 126 -35.36 50.34 19.79
CA LYS A 126 -33.99 50.36 20.32
C LYS A 126 -33.66 49.09 21.10
N LYS A 127 -34.58 48.61 21.95
CA LYS A 127 -34.44 47.34 22.68
C LYS A 127 -34.22 46.17 21.72
N ARG A 128 -35.08 46.04 20.70
CA ARG A 128 -34.99 44.95 19.70
C ARG A 128 -33.66 44.99 18.94
N LEU A 129 -33.23 46.17 18.50
CA LEU A 129 -31.96 46.34 17.78
C LEU A 129 -30.76 45.98 18.65
N GLU A 130 -30.73 46.43 19.90
CA GLU A 130 -29.60 46.19 20.79
C GLU A 130 -29.49 44.72 21.21
N ILE A 131 -30.61 44.06 21.50
CA ILE A 131 -30.65 42.61 21.75
C ILE A 131 -30.16 41.84 20.53
N SER A 132 -30.58 42.25 19.33
CA SER A 132 -30.14 41.60 18.08
C SER A 132 -28.64 41.77 17.87
N ARG A 133 -28.12 42.98 18.09
CA ARG A 133 -26.69 43.29 17.99
C ARG A 133 -25.86 42.41 18.92
N LEU A 134 -26.23 42.34 20.20
CA LEU A 134 -25.54 41.50 21.18
C LEU A 134 -25.66 40.01 20.87
N SER A 135 -26.81 39.56 20.36
CA SER A 135 -27.01 38.17 19.96
C SER A 135 -26.11 37.78 18.79
N ILE A 136 -25.95 38.66 17.81
CA ILE A 136 -25.04 38.46 16.67
C ILE A 136 -23.59 38.45 17.16
N GLU A 137 -23.19 39.40 18.01
CA GLU A 137 -21.82 39.44 18.55
C GLU A 137 -21.49 38.18 19.36
N CYS A 138 -22.42 37.71 20.20
CA CYS A 138 -22.30 36.47 20.95
C CYS A 138 -22.08 35.27 20.01
N ARG A 139 -22.90 35.16 18.95
CA ARG A 139 -22.78 34.10 17.95
C ARG A 139 -21.42 34.15 17.24
N ASN A 140 -20.96 35.33 16.84
CA ASN A 140 -19.67 35.49 16.17
C ASN A 140 -18.51 35.07 17.08
N LYS A 141 -18.49 35.52 18.34
CA LYS A 141 -17.44 35.13 19.32
C LYS A 141 -17.44 33.64 19.64
N ILE A 142 -18.63 33.03 19.75
CA ILE A 142 -18.73 31.58 19.90
C ILE A 142 -18.20 30.89 18.64
N GLY A 143 -18.56 31.39 17.45
CA GLY A 143 -18.06 30.91 16.17
C GLY A 143 -16.53 30.99 16.05
N GLU A 144 -15.90 32.10 16.44
CA GLU A 144 -14.43 32.25 16.45
C GLU A 144 -13.74 31.25 17.40
N VAL A 145 -14.34 30.99 18.56
CA VAL A 145 -13.78 30.05 19.54
C VAL A 145 -13.93 28.61 19.04
N MET A 146 -15.10 28.27 18.51
CA MET A 146 -15.39 26.92 18.01
C MET A 146 -14.73 26.64 16.66
N GLY A 147 -14.53 27.65 15.81
CA GLY A 147 -13.86 27.50 14.51
C GLY A 147 -12.43 26.97 14.63
N LYS A 148 -11.75 27.23 15.76
CA LYS A 148 -10.44 26.62 16.07
C LYS A 148 -10.52 25.09 16.22
N LEU A 149 -11.67 24.57 16.64
CA LEU A 149 -11.90 23.13 16.67
C LEU A 149 -12.04 22.59 15.24
N ASP A 150 -12.80 23.28 14.40
CA ASP A 150 -13.02 22.88 13.00
C ASP A 150 -11.70 22.88 12.21
N GLU A 151 -10.85 23.90 12.40
CA GLU A 151 -9.49 23.96 11.83
C GLU A 151 -8.63 22.77 12.26
N LEU A 152 -8.66 22.43 13.56
CA LEU A 152 -7.91 21.31 14.11
C LEU A 152 -8.41 19.96 13.57
N GLU A 153 -9.73 19.77 13.49
CA GLU A 153 -10.34 18.58 12.93
C GLU A 153 -9.99 18.42 11.44
N ALA A 154 -10.02 19.52 10.66
CA ALA A 154 -9.62 19.53 9.26
C ALA A 154 -8.15 19.16 9.08
N GLU A 155 -7.26 19.72 9.90
CA GLU A 155 -5.83 19.40 9.88
C GLU A 155 -5.58 17.91 10.15
N PHE A 156 -6.23 17.36 11.18
CA PHE A 156 -6.09 15.94 11.53
C PHE A 156 -6.66 15.02 10.45
N LYS A 157 -7.83 15.35 9.89
CA LYS A 157 -8.42 14.60 8.78
C LYS A 157 -7.51 14.56 7.56
N ALA A 158 -6.89 15.69 7.20
CA ALA A 158 -5.92 15.76 6.11
C ALA A 158 -4.69 14.87 6.40
N LYS A 159 -4.14 14.93 7.62
CA LYS A 159 -2.99 14.11 8.02
C LYS A 159 -3.28 12.60 8.01
N ILE A 160 -4.47 12.19 8.45
CA ILE A 160 -4.89 10.78 8.39
C ILE A 160 -4.96 10.33 6.93
N LYS A 161 -5.67 11.10 6.09
CA LYS A 161 -5.84 10.79 4.66
C LYS A 161 -4.50 10.61 3.93
N MET A 162 -3.54 11.50 4.15
CA MET A 162 -2.20 11.38 3.55
C MET A 162 -1.48 10.08 3.96
N ARG A 163 -1.65 9.65 5.22
CA ARG A 163 -1.06 8.40 5.72
C ARG A 163 -1.76 7.18 5.14
N GLU A 164 -3.09 7.20 5.02
CA GLU A 164 -3.87 6.15 4.36
C GLU A 164 -3.47 5.98 2.89
N GLU A 165 -3.29 7.08 2.15
CA GLU A 165 -2.79 7.05 0.77
C GLU A 165 -1.37 6.48 0.68
N SER A 166 -0.51 6.81 1.64
CA SER A 166 0.83 6.21 1.74
C SER A 166 0.78 4.70 2.03
N VAL A 167 -0.17 4.24 2.83
CA VAL A 167 -0.39 2.81 3.09
C VAL A 167 -0.91 2.10 1.83
N ARG A 168 -1.83 2.74 1.11
CA ARG A 168 -2.42 2.19 -0.13
C ARG A 168 -1.38 2.03 -1.24
N SER A 169 -0.55 3.04 -1.46
CA SER A 169 0.55 2.94 -2.45
C SER A 169 1.56 1.84 -2.08
N LEU A 170 1.88 1.68 -0.79
CA LEU A 170 2.72 0.57 -0.33
C LEU A 170 2.04 -0.81 -0.54
N GLN A 171 0.72 -0.91 -0.37
CA GLN A 171 -0.06 -2.11 -0.70
C GLN A 171 0.06 -2.45 -2.18
N GLU A 172 -0.24 -1.50 -3.05
CA GLU A 172 -0.17 -1.68 -4.51
C GLU A 172 1.22 -2.16 -4.96
N LEU A 173 2.29 -1.53 -4.45
CA LEU A 173 3.66 -1.97 -4.73
C LEU A 173 3.95 -3.38 -4.21
N THR A 174 3.44 -3.72 -3.02
CA THR A 174 3.61 -5.06 -2.43
C THR A 174 2.89 -6.12 -3.27
N ASP A 175 1.70 -5.81 -3.79
CA ASP A 175 0.93 -6.71 -4.64
C ASP A 175 1.60 -6.90 -6.01
N ILE A 176 2.16 -5.84 -6.59
CA ILE A 176 2.97 -5.92 -7.82
C ILE A 176 4.21 -6.80 -7.60
N ILE A 177 4.92 -6.63 -6.49
CA ILE A 177 6.09 -7.47 -6.18
C ILE A 177 5.66 -8.93 -5.98
N SER A 178 4.60 -9.16 -5.21
CA SER A 178 4.10 -10.51 -4.91
C SER A 178 3.66 -11.23 -6.18
N SER A 179 2.95 -10.56 -7.09
CA SER A 179 2.56 -11.12 -8.38
C SER A 179 3.76 -11.45 -9.28
N LYS A 180 4.79 -10.59 -9.32
CA LYS A 180 6.05 -10.89 -10.04
C LYS A 180 6.81 -12.07 -9.44
N ILE A 181 6.85 -12.19 -8.11
CA ILE A 181 7.47 -13.34 -7.44
C ILE A 181 6.70 -14.62 -7.80
N ASN A 182 5.38 -14.59 -7.73
CA ASN A 182 4.55 -15.74 -8.07
C ASN A 182 4.73 -16.15 -9.54
N SER A 183 4.76 -15.19 -10.47
CA SER A 183 4.97 -15.51 -11.89
C SER A 183 6.37 -16.11 -12.16
N LEU A 184 7.40 -15.60 -11.50
CA LEU A 184 8.75 -16.19 -11.56
C LEU A 184 8.80 -17.59 -10.95
N LEU A 185 8.06 -17.82 -9.87
CA LEU A 185 7.95 -19.12 -9.21
C LEU A 185 7.23 -20.13 -10.12
N ASP A 186 6.19 -19.70 -10.82
CA ASP A 186 5.49 -20.53 -11.81
C ASP A 186 6.37 -20.84 -13.02
N LEU A 187 7.14 -19.86 -13.52
CA LEU A 187 8.13 -20.09 -14.57
C LEU A 187 9.21 -21.09 -14.13
N LYS A 188 9.69 -20.97 -12.88
CA LYS A 188 10.65 -21.93 -12.31
C LYS A 188 10.06 -23.32 -12.18
N LYS A 189 8.80 -23.44 -11.73
CA LYS A 189 8.09 -24.73 -11.67
C LYS A 189 7.94 -25.34 -13.06
N LYS A 190 7.53 -24.56 -14.06
CA LYS A 190 7.43 -25.02 -15.45
C LYS A 190 8.77 -25.47 -16.01
N ALA A 191 9.83 -24.68 -15.79
CA ALA A 191 11.17 -25.10 -16.18
C ALA A 191 11.58 -26.39 -15.47
N LEU A 192 11.24 -26.55 -14.18
CA LEU A 192 11.51 -27.78 -13.43
C LEU A 192 10.76 -28.98 -14.03
N THR A 193 9.48 -28.83 -14.34
CA THR A 193 8.67 -29.89 -14.98
C THR A 193 9.17 -30.20 -16.38
N GLU A 194 9.55 -29.20 -17.17
CA GLU A 194 10.17 -29.39 -18.49
C GLU A 194 11.52 -30.12 -18.36
N PHE A 195 12.33 -29.80 -17.35
CA PHE A 195 13.57 -30.54 -17.05
C PHE A 195 13.31 -31.96 -16.57
N GLU A 196 12.24 -32.20 -15.82
CA GLU A 196 11.80 -33.54 -15.40
C GLU A 196 11.25 -34.34 -16.59
N GLU A 197 10.56 -33.71 -17.55
CA GLU A 197 10.06 -34.33 -18.78
C GLU A 197 11.17 -34.60 -19.82
N LEU A 198 12.16 -33.72 -19.91
CA LEU A 198 13.41 -33.94 -20.67
C LEU A 198 14.32 -34.96 -19.97
N GLY A 199 14.12 -35.15 -18.67
CA GLY A 199 14.75 -36.19 -17.87
C GLY A 199 14.08 -37.53 -18.15
N ILE A 200 14.85 -38.50 -18.62
CA ILE A 200 14.44 -39.90 -18.47
C ILE A 200 14.40 -40.16 -16.96
N GLU A 201 13.27 -40.66 -16.44
CA GLU A 201 13.16 -41.11 -15.05
C GLU A 201 14.04 -42.36 -14.85
N ILE A 202 15.36 -42.12 -14.73
CA ILE A 202 16.35 -43.17 -14.57
C ILE A 202 16.25 -43.63 -13.12
N LYS A 203 15.47 -44.70 -12.89
CA LYS A 203 15.65 -45.56 -11.73
C LYS A 203 17.09 -46.07 -11.76
N THR A 204 17.96 -45.37 -11.02
CA THR A 204 19.39 -45.61 -10.82
C THR A 204 19.92 -46.94 -11.38
N ARG A 205 20.42 -46.91 -12.62
CA ARG A 205 21.62 -47.65 -13.03
C ARG A 205 22.41 -46.72 -13.97
N ARG A 206 23.56 -46.26 -13.47
CA ARG A 206 24.40 -45.19 -14.03
C ARG A 206 24.76 -45.47 -15.49
N ILE A 207 24.24 -44.67 -16.42
CA ILE A 207 24.90 -44.47 -17.72
C ILE A 207 26.10 -43.58 -17.42
N THR A 208 27.30 -44.16 -17.45
CA THR A 208 28.55 -43.43 -17.27
C THR A 208 29.19 -43.28 -18.64
N VAL A 209 29.32 -42.05 -19.15
CA VAL A 209 30.21 -41.77 -20.28
C VAL A 209 31.63 -41.95 -19.75
N VAL A 210 32.25 -43.09 -20.04
CA VAL A 210 33.66 -43.33 -19.70
C VAL A 210 34.50 -42.83 -20.87
N TYR A 211 35.30 -41.79 -20.63
CA TYR A 211 36.28 -41.31 -21.59
C TYR A 211 37.42 -42.34 -21.69
N VAL A 212 37.48 -43.09 -22.78
CA VAL A 212 38.58 -44.02 -23.05
C VAL A 212 39.70 -43.25 -23.76
N PRO A 213 40.93 -43.17 -23.22
CA PRO A 213 42.05 -42.57 -23.93
C PRO A 213 42.37 -43.37 -25.21
N PHE A 214 42.86 -42.71 -26.26
CA PHE A 214 43.30 -43.43 -27.46
C PHE A 214 44.62 -44.13 -27.17
N TYR A 215 44.79 -45.34 -27.70
CA TYR A 215 46.01 -46.13 -27.52
C TYR A 215 46.73 -46.29 -28.85
N ILE A 216 48.06 -46.23 -28.82
CA ILE A 216 48.92 -46.51 -29.97
C ILE A 216 49.57 -47.88 -29.75
N ILE A 217 49.40 -48.76 -30.71
CA ILE A 217 50.01 -50.08 -30.73
C ILE A 217 51.07 -50.10 -31.83
N CYS A 218 52.32 -50.36 -31.46
CA CYS A 218 53.40 -50.59 -32.41
C CYS A 218 53.66 -52.10 -32.57
N PHE A 219 53.41 -52.62 -33.76
CA PHE A 219 53.87 -53.95 -34.17
C PHE A 219 55.25 -53.81 -34.80
N ARG A 220 56.23 -54.53 -34.29
CA ARG A 220 57.61 -54.49 -34.81
C ARG A 220 58.01 -55.85 -35.37
N ARG A 221 58.46 -55.87 -36.62
CA ARG A 221 59.09 -57.04 -37.25
C ARG A 221 60.43 -56.62 -37.84
N LYS A 222 61.53 -57.10 -37.24
CA LYS A 222 62.90 -56.66 -37.59
C LYS A 222 63.02 -55.13 -37.48
N SER A 223 63.36 -54.45 -38.59
CA SER A 223 63.48 -53.00 -38.71
C SER A 223 62.16 -52.28 -39.05
N GLU A 224 61.12 -53.02 -39.45
CA GLU A 224 59.84 -52.44 -39.81
C GLU A 224 58.94 -52.29 -38.58
N ARG A 225 58.28 -51.14 -38.49
CA ARG A 225 57.28 -50.84 -37.47
C ARG A 225 55.98 -50.47 -38.16
N ARG A 226 54.89 -51.01 -37.62
CA ARG A 226 53.54 -50.69 -38.05
C ARG A 226 52.77 -50.19 -36.85
N TYR A 227 52.22 -48.99 -36.98
CA TYR A 227 51.43 -48.36 -35.94
C TYR A 227 49.93 -48.61 -36.19
N VAL A 228 49.20 -48.87 -35.11
CA VAL A 228 47.75 -48.97 -35.12
C VAL A 228 47.23 -48.13 -33.96
N THR A 229 46.36 -47.18 -34.28
CA THR A 229 45.67 -46.35 -33.30
C THR A 229 44.33 -46.98 -32.94
N ILE A 230 43.99 -47.01 -31.65
CA ILE A 230 42.66 -47.36 -31.15
C ILE A 230 42.00 -46.05 -30.71
N PRO A 231 40.92 -45.61 -31.38
CA PRO A 231 40.33 -44.29 -31.15
C PRO A 231 39.65 -44.18 -29.79
N THR A 232 39.48 -42.95 -29.31
CA THR A 232 38.58 -42.63 -28.20
C THR A 232 37.17 -43.09 -28.56
N SER A 233 36.61 -43.95 -27.72
CA SER A 233 35.37 -44.66 -28.04
C SER A 233 34.27 -44.34 -27.05
N MET A 234 33.06 -44.08 -27.54
CA MET A 234 31.88 -43.97 -26.70
C MET A 234 31.30 -45.37 -26.47
N VAL A 235 31.26 -45.82 -25.21
CA VAL A 235 30.59 -47.08 -24.84
C VAL A 235 29.17 -46.75 -24.40
N GLU A 236 28.19 -47.07 -25.24
CA GLU A 236 26.76 -47.02 -24.87
C GLU A 236 26.44 -48.21 -23.95
N SER A 237 25.63 -48.00 -22.91
CA SER A 237 25.33 -49.07 -21.94
C SER A 237 24.61 -50.24 -22.62
N MET A 238 25.10 -51.43 -22.32
CA MET A 238 24.73 -52.74 -22.84
C MET A 238 23.24 -53.10 -22.71
N GLY A 239 22.45 -52.78 -23.74
CA GLY A 239 21.22 -53.52 -24.07
C GLY A 239 21.48 -54.83 -24.83
N GLY A 240 22.72 -55.32 -24.87
CA GLY A 240 23.18 -56.38 -25.76
C GLY A 240 24.14 -57.38 -25.12
N LEU A 241 23.77 -57.96 -23.97
CA LEU A 241 24.52 -59.07 -23.36
C LEU A 241 24.63 -60.31 -24.30
N THR A 242 23.91 -60.33 -25.42
CA THR A 242 23.92 -61.43 -26.39
C THR A 242 24.97 -61.30 -27.50
N LYS A 243 25.64 -60.16 -27.69
CA LYS A 243 26.59 -59.96 -28.82
C LYS A 243 28.06 -60.15 -28.51
N VAL A 244 28.49 -60.06 -27.25
CA VAL A 244 29.92 -60.18 -26.92
C VAL A 244 30.38 -61.63 -26.94
N LYS A 245 29.55 -62.57 -26.47
CA LYS A 245 29.86 -64.02 -26.48
C LYS A 245 30.06 -64.59 -27.90
N SER A 246 29.54 -63.94 -28.96
CA SER A 246 29.67 -64.41 -30.35
C SER A 246 30.84 -63.79 -31.13
N LEU A 247 31.59 -62.83 -30.57
CA LEU A 247 32.54 -62.00 -31.34
C LEU A 247 34.01 -62.19 -30.98
N ILE A 248 34.35 -63.17 -30.15
CA ILE A 248 35.76 -63.52 -29.88
C ILE A 248 36.22 -64.60 -30.89
N GLY A 249 36.14 -64.20 -32.15
CA GLY A 249 36.88 -64.75 -33.28
C GLY A 249 37.77 -63.67 -33.88
N LEU A 250 38.42 -62.84 -33.07
CA LEU A 250 39.43 -61.82 -33.45
C LEU A 250 39.10 -60.83 -34.59
N SER A 251 37.89 -60.82 -35.14
CA SER A 251 37.60 -60.08 -36.38
C SER A 251 36.96 -58.71 -36.19
N ASP A 252 36.31 -58.36 -35.07
CA ASP A 252 35.68 -57.01 -35.02
C ASP A 252 35.40 -56.40 -33.64
N VAL A 253 36.39 -56.39 -32.74
CA VAL A 253 36.34 -55.55 -31.52
C VAL A 253 36.17 -54.06 -31.86
N LYS A 254 36.62 -53.63 -33.05
CA LYS A 254 36.43 -52.27 -33.56
C LYS A 254 34.96 -51.88 -33.68
N SER A 255 34.06 -52.83 -33.97
CA SER A 255 32.63 -52.55 -34.12
C SER A 255 31.92 -52.11 -32.83
N LEU A 256 32.50 -52.46 -31.67
CA LEU A 256 32.01 -52.05 -30.34
C LEU A 256 32.47 -50.65 -29.94
N LEU A 257 33.44 -50.11 -30.67
CA LEU A 257 34.13 -48.88 -30.39
C LEU A 257 33.68 -47.84 -31.42
N LYS A 258 32.65 -47.05 -31.11
CA LYS A 258 32.25 -45.91 -31.97
C LYS A 258 33.27 -44.77 -31.78
N PRO A 259 34.00 -44.35 -32.84
CA PRO A 259 34.94 -43.23 -32.74
C PRO A 259 34.24 -41.96 -32.28
N PHE A 260 34.91 -41.18 -31.43
CA PHE A 260 34.47 -39.84 -31.10
C PHE A 260 34.76 -38.89 -32.28
N PRO A 261 33.73 -38.31 -32.94
CA PRO A 261 33.91 -37.64 -34.23
C PRO A 261 34.93 -36.49 -34.22
N HIS A 262 35.07 -35.79 -33.07
CA HIS A 262 35.94 -34.62 -32.97
C HIS A 262 37.43 -34.93 -32.74
N ILE A 263 37.80 -36.18 -32.50
CA ILE A 263 39.19 -36.61 -32.31
C ILE A 263 39.68 -37.49 -33.47
N GLU A 264 38.76 -38.03 -34.27
CA GLU A 264 39.08 -38.94 -35.37
C GLU A 264 39.98 -38.28 -36.43
N GLU A 265 39.71 -37.01 -36.79
CA GLU A 265 40.54 -36.25 -37.73
C GLU A 265 41.99 -36.10 -37.22
N LEU A 266 42.15 -35.75 -35.94
CA LEU A 266 43.47 -35.63 -35.30
C LEU A 266 44.20 -36.98 -35.25
N VAL A 267 43.51 -38.07 -34.95
CA VAL A 267 44.11 -39.42 -34.91
C VAL A 267 44.53 -39.89 -36.30
N ASN A 268 43.77 -39.55 -37.33
CA ASN A 268 44.12 -39.85 -38.72
C ASN A 268 45.33 -39.04 -39.18
N GLU A 269 45.37 -37.73 -38.92
CA GLU A 269 46.53 -36.87 -39.21
C GLU A 269 47.79 -37.37 -38.47
N PHE A 270 47.65 -37.71 -37.19
CA PHE A 270 48.75 -38.27 -36.39
C PHE A 270 49.28 -39.59 -36.98
N THR A 271 48.38 -40.45 -37.50
CA THR A 271 48.77 -41.72 -38.12
C THR A 271 49.51 -41.50 -39.44
N LEU A 272 49.04 -40.55 -40.27
CA LEU A 272 49.74 -40.15 -41.50
C LEU A 272 51.14 -39.59 -41.19
N LEU A 273 51.26 -38.72 -40.19
CA LEU A 273 52.54 -38.15 -39.77
C LEU A 273 53.54 -39.21 -39.27
N LEU A 274 53.06 -40.26 -38.60
CA LEU A 274 53.90 -41.40 -38.19
C LEU A 274 54.45 -42.19 -39.37
N GLU A 275 53.71 -42.26 -40.48
CA GLU A 275 54.13 -42.98 -41.69
C GLU A 275 55.06 -42.13 -42.57
N GLU A 276 54.82 -40.82 -42.66
CA GLU A 276 55.53 -39.91 -43.57
C GLU A 276 56.81 -39.30 -42.97
N ASN A 277 56.91 -39.16 -41.63
CA ASN A 277 58.01 -38.46 -40.97
C ASN A 277 58.84 -39.39 -40.04
N PRO A 278 60.03 -39.83 -40.47
CA PRO A 278 60.89 -40.71 -39.68
C PRO A 278 61.40 -40.11 -38.37
N VAL A 279 61.58 -38.78 -38.29
CA VAL A 279 62.02 -38.12 -37.05
C VAL A 279 60.91 -38.17 -36.02
N PHE A 280 59.68 -37.86 -36.43
CA PHE A 280 58.50 -37.94 -35.60
C PHE A 280 58.22 -39.39 -35.14
N GLU A 281 58.34 -40.37 -36.05
CA GLU A 281 58.22 -41.79 -35.71
C GLU A 281 59.21 -42.21 -34.62
N ALA A 282 60.47 -41.76 -34.72
CA ALA A 282 61.50 -42.09 -33.74
C ALA A 282 61.19 -41.50 -32.35
N GLU A 283 60.71 -40.26 -32.29
CA GLU A 283 60.28 -39.61 -31.05
C GLU A 283 59.11 -40.33 -30.39
N ILE A 284 58.09 -40.68 -31.18
CA ILE A 284 56.92 -41.42 -30.68
C ILE A 284 57.31 -42.84 -30.25
N ALA A 285 58.21 -43.51 -30.95
CA ALA A 285 58.71 -44.81 -30.55
C ALA A 285 59.47 -44.77 -29.21
N GLU A 286 60.28 -43.73 -29.00
CA GLU A 286 60.99 -43.53 -27.74
C GLU A 286 60.01 -43.25 -26.60
N ALA A 287 59.07 -42.32 -26.81
CA ALA A 287 58.04 -41.98 -25.84
C ALA A 287 57.16 -43.19 -25.50
N GLY A 288 56.73 -43.95 -26.51
CA GLY A 288 55.94 -45.17 -26.36
C GLY A 288 56.69 -46.29 -25.63
N SER A 289 58.02 -46.39 -25.80
CA SER A 289 58.85 -47.33 -25.04
C SER A 289 58.92 -46.96 -23.56
N LYS A 290 59.05 -45.66 -23.24
CA LYS A 290 59.06 -45.12 -21.87
C LYS A 290 57.71 -45.27 -21.17
N LEU A 291 56.62 -45.03 -21.90
CA LEU A 291 55.25 -45.00 -21.37
C LEU A 291 54.48 -46.31 -21.63
N ASN A 292 55.17 -47.40 -21.94
CA ASN A 292 54.53 -48.68 -22.23
C ASN A 292 53.77 -49.21 -21.00
N ILE A 293 52.45 -49.14 -21.05
CA ILE A 293 51.55 -49.56 -19.96
C ILE A 293 51.70 -51.03 -19.59
N LEU A 294 52.13 -51.89 -20.53
CA LEU A 294 52.33 -53.32 -20.31
C LEU A 294 53.64 -53.62 -19.59
N LYS A 295 54.62 -52.71 -19.57
CA LYS A 295 55.86 -52.89 -18.79
C LYS A 295 55.68 -52.51 -17.32
N SER A 296 54.82 -51.53 -17.03
CA SER A 296 54.56 -51.08 -15.66
C SER A 296 53.91 -52.17 -14.80
N LYS A 297 54.52 -52.47 -13.64
CA LYS A 297 53.97 -53.46 -12.69
C LYS A 297 52.66 -52.99 -12.07
N SER A 298 52.54 -51.70 -11.73
CA SER A 298 51.32 -51.14 -11.13
C SER A 298 50.16 -51.14 -12.11
N LEU A 299 50.38 -50.67 -13.35
CA LEU A 299 49.33 -50.64 -14.38
C LEU A 299 48.88 -52.05 -14.76
N ARG A 300 49.79 -53.01 -14.86
CA ARG A 300 49.40 -54.41 -15.10
C ARG A 300 48.56 -55.00 -13.99
N LYS A 301 48.84 -54.65 -12.73
CA LYS A 301 47.98 -55.06 -11.61
C LYS A 301 46.58 -54.48 -11.78
N SER A 302 46.48 -53.19 -12.09
CA SER A 302 45.19 -52.53 -12.37
C SER A 302 44.46 -53.16 -13.57
N ILE A 303 45.18 -53.51 -14.64
CA ILE A 303 44.60 -54.19 -15.81
C ILE A 303 44.08 -55.58 -15.41
N LYS A 304 44.83 -56.35 -14.63
CA LYS A 304 44.38 -57.68 -14.16
C LYS A 304 43.12 -57.56 -13.29
N GLU A 305 43.10 -56.60 -12.37
CA GLU A 305 41.92 -56.33 -11.53
C GLU A 305 40.71 -55.91 -12.37
N GLY A 306 40.90 -55.07 -13.39
CA GLY A 306 39.85 -54.69 -14.33
C GLY A 306 39.32 -55.88 -15.15
N LEU A 307 40.21 -56.71 -15.69
CA LEU A 307 39.82 -57.92 -16.42
C LEU A 307 39.06 -58.91 -15.53
N LYS A 308 39.43 -59.05 -14.25
CA LYS A 308 38.68 -59.88 -13.31
C LYS A 308 37.25 -59.37 -13.14
N LYS A 309 37.08 -58.07 -12.92
CA LYS A 309 35.75 -57.45 -12.79
C LYS A 309 34.89 -57.65 -14.05
N LEU A 310 35.50 -57.53 -15.23
CA LEU A 310 34.80 -57.79 -16.49
C LEU A 310 34.42 -59.27 -16.64
N CYS A 311 35.26 -60.19 -16.17
CA CYS A 311 34.92 -61.62 -16.12
C CYS A 311 33.77 -61.90 -15.14
N ASP A 312 33.79 -61.29 -13.95
CA ASP A 312 32.73 -61.40 -12.93
C ASP A 312 31.39 -60.82 -13.45
N GLU A 313 31.45 -59.85 -14.37
CA GLU A 313 30.31 -59.27 -15.10
C GLU A 313 29.94 -60.06 -16.38
N GLU A 314 30.50 -61.26 -16.57
CA GLU A 314 30.27 -62.17 -17.70
C GLU A 314 30.64 -61.64 -19.10
N TRP A 315 31.54 -60.66 -19.21
CA TRP A 315 32.00 -60.16 -20.52
C TRP A 315 32.78 -61.21 -21.31
N PHE A 316 33.47 -62.13 -20.63
CA PHE A 316 34.21 -63.26 -21.18
C PHE A 316 34.36 -64.36 -20.13
N SER A 317 34.73 -65.57 -20.56
CA SER A 317 34.85 -66.77 -19.71
C SER A 317 36.13 -66.79 -18.86
N GLU A 318 36.13 -67.61 -17.81
CA GLU A 318 37.33 -67.84 -16.98
C GLU A 318 38.52 -68.40 -17.78
N ASN A 319 38.24 -69.19 -18.82
CA ASN A 319 39.26 -69.71 -19.72
C ASN A 319 39.94 -68.58 -20.53
N GLU A 320 39.16 -67.60 -20.98
CA GLU A 320 39.66 -66.41 -21.69
C GLU A 320 40.40 -65.47 -20.74
N LEU A 321 39.92 -65.28 -19.51
CA LEU A 321 40.63 -64.54 -18.47
C LEU A 321 42.02 -65.14 -18.22
N SER A 322 42.09 -66.47 -18.11
CA SER A 322 43.35 -67.20 -17.91
C SER A 322 44.31 -67.00 -19.08
N LEU A 323 43.81 -66.99 -20.33
CA LEU A 323 44.61 -66.70 -21.51
C LEU A 323 45.16 -65.26 -21.50
N LEU A 324 44.32 -64.28 -21.18
CA LEU A 324 44.71 -62.87 -21.09
C LEU A 324 45.75 -62.63 -19.99
N TYR A 325 45.59 -63.27 -18.83
CA TYR A 325 46.60 -63.24 -17.77
C TYR A 325 47.92 -63.83 -18.18
N ARG A 326 47.91 -64.95 -18.93
CA ARG A 326 49.12 -65.55 -19.48
C ARG A 326 49.82 -64.59 -20.46
N ILE A 327 49.08 -63.90 -21.32
CA ILE A 327 49.63 -62.90 -22.25
C ILE A 327 50.24 -61.73 -21.48
N LEU A 328 49.51 -61.16 -20.50
CA LEU A 328 50.02 -60.08 -19.64
C LEU A 328 51.25 -60.49 -18.82
N GLY A 329 51.34 -61.77 -18.45
CA GLY A 329 52.50 -62.36 -17.77
C GLY A 329 53.78 -62.34 -18.62
N LYS A 330 53.68 -62.45 -19.95
CA LYS A 330 54.85 -62.40 -20.85
C LYS A 330 55.58 -61.05 -20.86
N TYR A 331 54.94 -60.00 -20.37
CA TYR A 331 55.54 -58.67 -20.21
C TYR A 331 56.14 -58.49 -18.80
N GLY A 332 56.19 -59.56 -18.00
CA GLY A 332 56.48 -59.57 -16.57
C GLY A 332 57.57 -60.49 -16.15
N ASP A 333 58.76 -60.21 -16.66
CA ASP A 333 59.99 -60.34 -15.88
C ASP A 333 60.51 -58.92 -15.59
#